data_AF-A0A9E3AD55-F1
#
_entry.id   AF-A0A9E3AD55-F1
#
_cell.length_a   1.000
_cell.length_b   1.000
_cell.length_c   1.000
_cell.angle_alpha   90.00
_cell.angle_beta   90.00
_cell.angle_gamma   90.00
#
_symmetry.space_group_name_H-M   'P 1'
#
loop_
_entity.id
_entity.type
_entity.pdbx_description
1 polymer ?
#
loop_
_entity_poly.entity_id
_entity_poly.type
_entity_poly.pdbx_seq_one_letter_code
_entity_poly.pdbx_strand_id
1 'polypeptide(L)'
;MSRKRDHRDQGSVVADALVAIGVMAITLTYAGQVIGDSALRAKTGEQRRLAELEARSRMAEVGADIPLAPGQARGEDGDLVWTVDISPATDTPNPGGGLLEIDVSAGVHGTPDLVTLRSLRVGGA
;
A
#
# COMPACT_ATOMS: atom_id res chain seq x y z
N MET A 1 -39.58 63.85 -16.65
CA MET A 1 -38.43 62.96 -16.37
C MET A 1 -38.96 61.68 -15.73
N SER A 2 -39.07 60.59 -16.48
CA SER A 2 -39.63 59.32 -15.99
C SER A 2 -38.50 58.29 -15.88
N ARG A 3 -38.17 57.88 -14.65
CA ARG A 3 -37.18 56.84 -14.34
C ARG A 3 -37.74 55.50 -14.82
N LYS A 4 -37.24 55.00 -15.97
CA LYS A 4 -37.37 53.59 -16.33
C LYS A 4 -36.63 52.78 -15.26
N ARG A 5 -37.38 52.00 -14.47
CA ARG A 5 -36.82 51.08 -13.48
C ARG A 5 -36.18 49.91 -14.21
N ASP A 6 -34.90 49.69 -13.91
CA ASP A 6 -34.17 48.47 -14.21
C ASP A 6 -34.85 47.29 -13.51
N HIS A 7 -35.52 46.43 -14.28
CA HIS A 7 -36.00 45.12 -13.82
C HIS A 7 -35.20 43.98 -14.45
N ARG A 8 -34.26 44.29 -15.35
CA ARG A 8 -33.39 43.30 -16.00
C ARG A 8 -32.20 42.90 -15.12
N ASP A 9 -31.71 43.78 -14.26
CA ASP A 9 -30.57 43.50 -13.38
C ASP A 9 -30.87 42.48 -12.27
N GLN A 10 -32.11 42.43 -11.76
CA GLN A 10 -32.44 41.54 -10.64
C GLN A 10 -32.50 40.06 -11.03
N GLY A 11 -32.91 39.75 -12.27
CA GLY A 11 -32.90 38.37 -12.80
C GLY A 11 -31.48 37.87 -13.08
N SER A 12 -30.58 38.78 -13.45
CA SER A 12 -29.16 38.48 -13.67
C SER A 12 -28.47 38.07 -12.37
N VAL A 13 -28.71 38.79 -11.27
CA VAL A 13 -28.06 38.54 -9.97
C VAL A 13 -28.43 37.18 -9.38
N VAL A 14 -29.70 36.76 -9.49
CA VAL A 14 -30.14 35.46 -8.98
C VAL A 14 -29.54 34.31 -9.81
N ALA A 15 -29.51 34.46 -11.14
CA ALA A 15 -28.88 33.48 -12.02
C ALA A 15 -27.37 33.37 -11.74
N ASP A 16 -26.69 34.49 -11.53
CA ASP A 16 -25.27 34.54 -11.23
C ASP A 16 -24.94 33.87 -9.88
N ALA A 17 -25.76 34.10 -8.86
CA ALA A 17 -25.64 33.42 -7.57
C ALA A 17 -25.82 31.90 -7.69
N LEU A 18 -26.78 31.44 -8.50
CA LEU A 18 -26.99 30.00 -8.73
C LEU A 18 -25.81 29.36 -9.47
N VAL A 19 -25.23 30.06 -10.44
CA VAL A 19 -24.01 29.61 -11.13
C VAL A 19 -22.84 29.53 -10.15
N ALA A 20 -22.64 30.57 -9.32
CA ALA A 20 -21.59 30.57 -8.31
C ALA A 20 -21.73 29.42 -7.32
N ILE A 21 -22.95 29.16 -6.83
CA ILE A 21 -23.25 28.02 -5.95
C ILE A 21 -22.98 26.69 -6.67
N GLY A 22 -23.35 26.57 -7.95
CA GLY A 22 -23.07 25.40 -8.76
C GLY A 22 -21.57 25.12 -8.88
N VAL A 23 -20.77 26.15 -9.17
CA VAL A 23 -19.31 26.06 -9.22
C VAL A 23 -18.75 25.65 -7.85
N MET A 24 -19.21 26.29 -6.76
CA MET A 24 -18.78 25.93 -5.40
C MET A 24 -19.08 24.48 -5.05
N ALA A 25 -20.27 23.97 -5.39
CA ALA A 25 -20.65 22.59 -5.14
C ALA A 25 -19.76 21.60 -5.89
N ILE A 26 -19.42 21.90 -7.15
CA ILE A 26 -18.50 21.11 -7.96
C ILE A 26 -17.11 21.10 -7.33
N THR A 27 -16.58 22.28 -6.98
CA THR A 27 -15.26 22.40 -6.34
C THR A 27 -15.19 21.62 -5.03
N LEU A 28 -16.23 21.71 -4.19
CA LEU A 28 -16.28 21.00 -2.91
C LEU A 28 -16.33 19.48 -3.09
N THR A 29 -17.07 19.01 -4.11
CA THR A 29 -17.13 17.59 -4.45
C THR A 29 -15.76 17.07 -4.85
N TYR A 30 -15.04 17.78 -5.73
CA TYR A 30 -13.70 17.39 -6.14
C TYR A 30 -12.70 17.43 -4.97
N ALA A 31 -12.77 18.46 -4.13
CA ALA A 31 -11.92 18.55 -2.93
C ALA A 31 -12.15 17.34 -2.00
N GLY A 32 -13.41 16.97 -1.78
CA GLY A 32 -13.76 15.80 -0.97
C GLY A 32 -13.20 14.50 -1.55
N GLN A 33 -13.28 14.31 -2.87
CA GLN A 33 -12.71 13.13 -3.53
C GLN A 33 -11.19 13.06 -3.37
N VAL A 34 -10.49 14.17 -3.59
CA VAL A 34 -9.02 14.22 -3.44
C VAL A 34 -8.59 13.90 -2.02
N ILE A 35 -9.29 14.42 -1.01
CA ILE A 35 -8.97 14.15 0.39
C ILE A 35 -9.23 12.68 0.73
N GLY A 36 -10.37 12.13 0.29
CA GLY A 36 -10.72 10.73 0.51
C GLY A 36 -9.70 9.76 -0.11
N ASP A 37 -9.34 10.00 -1.37
CA ASP A 37 -8.33 9.23 -2.08
C ASP A 37 -6.96 9.33 -1.40
N SER A 38 -6.59 10.53 -0.94
CA SER A 38 -5.32 10.75 -0.25
C SER A 38 -5.25 9.99 1.08
N ALA A 39 -6.34 9.99 1.85
CA ALA A 39 -6.41 9.25 3.12
C ALA A 39 -6.33 7.74 2.90
N LEU A 40 -7.02 7.21 1.90
CA LEU A 40 -6.94 5.79 1.54
C LEU A 40 -5.53 5.40 1.09
N ARG A 41 -4.90 6.20 0.23
CA ARG A 41 -3.52 5.97 -0.23
C ARG A 41 -2.50 6.07 0.91
N ALA A 42 -2.69 7.01 1.85
CA ALA A 42 -1.83 7.13 3.01
C ALA A 42 -1.92 5.87 3.89
N LYS A 43 -3.13 5.36 4.13
CA LYS A 43 -3.34 4.13 4.90
C LYS A 43 -2.68 2.90 4.25
N THR A 44 -2.88 2.71 2.95
CA THR A 44 -2.29 1.57 2.24
C THR A 44 -0.76 1.68 2.14
N GLY A 45 -0.24 2.90 1.99
CA GLY A 45 1.20 3.16 2.02
C GLY A 45 1.83 2.80 3.36
N GLU A 46 1.18 3.16 4.47
CA GLU A 46 1.66 2.82 5.81
C GLU A 46 1.64 1.31 6.07
N GLN A 47 0.54 0.62 5.71
CA GLN A 47 0.46 -0.84 5.84
C GLN A 47 1.56 -1.56 5.06
N ARG A 48 1.84 -1.09 3.83
CA ARG A 48 2.92 -1.65 3.01
C ARG A 48 4.30 -1.41 3.64
N ARG A 49 4.53 -0.23 4.21
CA ARG A 49 5.78 0.11 4.90
C ARG A 49 6.01 -0.80 6.12
N LEU A 50 4.97 -1.02 6.92
CA LEU A 50 5.04 -1.91 8.09
C LEU A 50 5.29 -3.36 7.66
N ALA A 51 4.58 -3.85 6.64
CA ALA A 51 4.82 -5.19 6.08
C ALA A 51 6.24 -5.34 5.52
N GLU A 52 6.80 -4.30 4.88
CA GLU A 52 8.19 -4.33 4.42
C GLU A 52 9.19 -4.42 5.58
N LEU A 53 8.97 -3.67 6.66
CA LEU A 53 9.82 -3.74 7.84
C LEU A 53 9.76 -5.13 8.49
N GLU A 54 8.56 -5.72 8.57
CA GLU A 54 8.37 -7.07 9.09
C GLU A 54 9.10 -8.11 8.23
N ALA A 55 8.91 -8.07 6.91
CA ALA A 55 9.61 -8.96 5.99
C ALA A 55 11.14 -8.82 6.07
N ARG A 56 11.64 -7.58 6.21
CA ARG A 56 13.09 -7.34 6.40
C ARG A 56 13.59 -7.87 7.74
N SER A 57 12.81 -7.75 8.81
CA SER A 57 13.15 -8.31 10.12
C SER A 57 13.26 -9.83 10.06
N ARG A 58 12.24 -10.50 9.52
CA ARG A 58 12.24 -11.97 9.38
C ARG A 58 13.36 -12.45 8.49
N MET A 59 13.66 -11.74 7.40
CA MET A 59 14.81 -12.05 6.55
C MET A 59 16.15 -11.94 7.30
N ALA A 60 16.29 -10.97 8.21
CA ALA A 60 17.48 -10.82 9.04
C ALA A 60 17.59 -11.93 10.11
N GLU A 61 16.46 -12.41 10.63
CA GLU A 61 16.40 -13.51 11.61
C GLU A 61 16.74 -14.89 11.02
N VAL A 62 16.63 -15.07 9.69
CA VAL A 62 17.05 -16.32 9.04
C VAL A 62 18.54 -16.57 9.28
N GLY A 63 18.86 -17.77 9.75
CA GLY A 63 20.20 -18.21 10.13
C GLY A 63 20.61 -17.85 11.56
N ALA A 64 19.86 -17.00 12.26
CA ALA A 64 20.05 -16.72 13.68
C ALA A 64 19.00 -17.46 14.51
N ASP A 65 17.72 -17.14 14.29
CA ASP A 65 16.57 -17.70 15.02
C ASP A 65 15.75 -18.65 14.14
N ILE A 66 15.59 -18.32 12.85
CA ILE A 66 14.93 -19.18 11.87
C ILE A 66 15.99 -20.09 11.23
N PRO A 67 15.90 -21.43 11.35
CA PRO A 67 16.91 -22.33 10.79
C PRO A 67 17.07 -22.14 9.29
N LEU A 68 18.32 -22.05 8.82
CA LEU A 68 18.65 -21.98 7.40
C LEU A 68 18.61 -23.38 6.78
N ALA A 69 17.42 -23.97 6.72
CA ALA A 69 17.14 -25.28 6.15
C ALA A 69 15.83 -25.24 5.36
N PRO A 70 15.68 -26.08 4.31
CA PRO A 70 14.45 -26.12 3.54
C PRO A 70 13.22 -26.34 4.43
N GLY A 71 12.19 -25.54 4.21
CA GLY A 71 10.99 -25.56 5.02
C GLY A 71 10.27 -24.22 5.03
N GLN A 72 9.18 -24.18 5.80
CA GLN A 72 8.35 -23.00 5.92
C GLN A 72 8.19 -22.61 7.39
N ALA A 73 8.42 -21.35 7.70
CA ALA A 73 8.08 -20.73 8.97
C ALA A 73 6.99 -19.69 8.73
N ARG A 74 6.05 -19.55 9.67
CA ARG A 74 4.97 -18.58 9.58
C ARG A 74 4.61 -18.07 10.97
N GLY A 75 4.10 -16.85 11.02
CA GLY A 75 3.69 -16.24 12.26
C GLY A 75 2.89 -14.97 12.05
N GLU A 76 2.53 -14.37 13.17
CA GLU A 76 1.74 -13.15 13.22
C GLU A 76 2.39 -12.19 14.21
N ASP A 77 2.41 -10.91 13.89
CA ASP A 77 2.76 -9.82 14.81
C ASP A 77 1.70 -8.72 14.72
N GLY A 78 0.83 -8.69 15.73
CA GLY A 78 -0.38 -7.86 15.71
C GLY A 78 -1.28 -8.24 14.54
N ASP A 79 -1.53 -7.27 13.64
CA ASP A 79 -2.38 -7.45 12.45
C ASP A 79 -1.59 -7.97 11.23
N LEU A 80 -0.26 -8.05 11.33
CA LEU A 80 0.61 -8.51 10.26
C LEU A 80 0.78 -10.02 10.33
N VAL A 81 0.66 -10.66 9.17
CA VAL A 81 0.99 -12.07 8.97
C VAL A 81 2.24 -12.16 8.11
N TRP A 82 3.11 -13.10 8.43
CA TRP A 82 4.34 -13.31 7.67
C TRP A 82 4.58 -14.80 7.41
N THR A 83 5.25 -15.07 6.30
CA THR A 83 5.70 -16.40 5.91
C THR A 83 7.13 -16.31 5.40
N VAL A 84 7.98 -17.24 5.83
CA VAL A 84 9.32 -17.47 5.33
C VAL A 84 9.32 -18.84 4.67
N ASP A 85 9.60 -18.89 3.38
CA ASP A 85 9.78 -20.10 2.61
C ASP A 85 11.26 -20.23 2.23
N ILE A 86 11.86 -21.36 2.61
CA ILE A 86 13.24 -21.68 2.28
C ILE A 86 13.21 -22.93 1.40
N SER A 87 13.76 -22.82 0.20
CA SER A 87 13.81 -23.91 -0.77
C SER A 87 15.17 -23.98 -1.46
N PRO A 88 15.57 -25.14 -2.00
CA PRO A 88 16.77 -25.20 -2.84
C PRO A 88 16.62 -24.29 -4.06
N ALA A 89 17.63 -23.47 -4.36
CA ALA A 89 17.58 -22.59 -5.51
C ALA A 89 17.54 -23.40 -6.81
N THR A 90 16.48 -23.24 -7.61
CA THR A 90 16.31 -23.94 -8.90
C THR A 90 16.76 -23.10 -10.10
N ASP A 91 16.62 -21.78 -9.99
CA ASP A 91 16.76 -20.86 -11.13
C ASP A 91 18.18 -20.34 -11.30
N THR A 92 19.10 -20.73 -10.40
CA THR A 92 20.51 -20.34 -10.43
C THR A 92 21.40 -21.58 -10.50
N PRO A 93 22.43 -21.62 -11.37
CA PRO A 93 23.40 -22.71 -11.39
C PRO A 93 23.99 -22.94 -9.99
N ASN A 94 23.70 -24.11 -9.40
CA ASN A 94 24.09 -24.48 -8.05
C ASN A 94 25.04 -25.70 -8.07
N PRO A 95 26.25 -25.57 -8.63
CA PRO A 95 27.23 -26.66 -8.64
C PRO A 95 27.68 -26.93 -7.20
N GLY A 96 27.06 -27.94 -6.58
CA GLY A 96 27.28 -28.31 -5.18
C GLY A 96 26.01 -28.39 -4.33
N GLY A 97 24.84 -27.97 -4.85
CA GLY A 97 23.55 -28.13 -4.15
C GLY A 97 23.40 -27.28 -2.87
N GLY A 98 24.31 -26.34 -2.62
CA GLY A 98 24.38 -25.57 -1.39
C GLY A 98 23.60 -24.25 -1.40
N LEU A 99 23.14 -23.77 -2.56
CA LEU A 99 22.33 -22.54 -2.61
C LEU A 99 20.87 -22.79 -2.20
N LEU A 100 20.41 -22.00 -1.25
CA LEU A 100 19.03 -21.90 -0.81
C LEU A 100 18.45 -20.55 -1.24
N GLU A 101 17.22 -20.58 -1.74
CA GLU A 101 16.36 -19.45 -1.99
C GLU A 101 15.46 -19.23 -0.78
N ILE A 102 15.36 -17.98 -0.35
CA ILE A 102 14.57 -17.56 0.80
C ILE A 102 13.59 -16.50 0.30
N ASP A 103 12.32 -16.84 0.33
CA ASP A 103 11.22 -15.94 0.07
C ASP A 103 10.54 -15.57 1.39
N VAL A 104 10.54 -14.28 1.73
CA VAL A 104 9.84 -13.76 2.90
C VAL A 104 8.69 -12.90 2.43
N SER A 105 7.47 -13.28 2.78
CA SER A 105 6.29 -12.48 2.52
C SER A 105 5.67 -11.94 3.81
N ALA A 106 5.09 -10.75 3.71
CA ALA A 106 4.37 -10.12 4.79
C ALA A 106 3.15 -9.37 4.25
N GLY A 107 2.07 -9.42 5.01
CA GLY A 107 0.79 -8.80 4.65
C GLY A 107 -0.09 -8.60 5.87
N VAL A 108 -1.32 -8.15 5.65
CA VAL A 108 -2.34 -8.05 6.70
C VAL A 108 -3.17 -9.32 6.68
N HIS A 109 -3.57 -9.80 7.85
CA HIS A 109 -4.41 -10.99 7.96
C HIS A 109 -5.66 -10.92 7.05
N GLY A 110 -5.92 -11.99 6.30
CA GLY A 110 -7.05 -12.08 5.37
C GLY A 110 -6.90 -11.26 4.07
N THR A 111 -5.73 -10.67 3.82
CA THR A 111 -5.39 -10.02 2.54
C THR A 111 -4.23 -10.73 1.85
N PRO A 112 -4.09 -10.61 0.52
CA PRO A 112 -2.89 -11.05 -0.17
C PRO A 112 -1.63 -10.36 0.38
N ASP A 113 -0.49 -11.03 0.29
CA ASP A 113 0.79 -10.49 0.73
C ASP A 113 1.06 -9.12 0.10
N LEU A 114 1.38 -8.14 0.93
CA LEU A 114 1.63 -6.78 0.49
C LEU A 114 3.06 -6.61 -0.04
N VAL A 115 3.99 -7.40 0.50
CA VAL A 115 5.41 -7.37 0.17
C VAL A 115 5.95 -8.79 0.16
N THR A 116 6.79 -9.08 -0.83
CA THR A 116 7.62 -10.29 -0.88
C THR A 116 9.06 -9.87 -1.12
N LEU A 117 9.97 -10.35 -0.29
CA LEU A 117 11.41 -10.16 -0.41
C LEU A 117 12.05 -11.49 -0.72
N ARG A 118 12.99 -11.49 -1.66
CA ARG A 118 13.71 -12.68 -2.09
C ARG A 118 15.20 -12.53 -1.85
N SER A 119 15.83 -13.56 -1.30
CA SER A 119 17.27 -13.62 -1.08
C SER A 119 17.82 -14.99 -1.42
N LEU A 120 19.06 -15.04 -1.92
CA LEU A 120 19.83 -16.27 -2.07
C LEU A 120 20.87 -16.35 -0.95
N ARG A 121 21.01 -17.53 -0.33
CA ARG A 121 22.03 -17.79 0.68
C ARG A 121 22.70 -19.14 0.45
N VAL A 122 23.94 -19.25 0.89
CA VAL A 122 24.66 -20.52 0.89
C VAL A 122 24.32 -21.24 2.19
N GLY A 123 23.68 -22.41 2.09
CA GLY A 123 23.53 -23.35 3.20
C GLY A 123 24.89 -23.88 3.61
N GLY A 124 25.24 -23.74 4.88
CA GLY A 124 26.50 -24.25 5.43
C GLY A 124 26.57 -25.77 5.30
N ALA A 125 27.70 -26.26 4.78
CA ALA A 125 28.07 -27.68 4.78
C ALA A 125 28.43 -28.18 6.19
#